data_AF-C5KZ84-F1
#
_entry.id   AF-C5KZ84-F1
#
_cell.length_a   1.000
_cell.length_b   1.000
_cell.length_c   1.000
_cell.angle_alpha   90.00
_cell.angle_beta   90.00
_cell.angle_gamma   90.00
#
_symmetry.space_group_name_H-M   'P 1'
#
loop_
_entity.id
_entity.type
_entity.pdbx_description
1 polymer ?
#
loop_
_entity_poly.entity_id
_entity_poly.type
_entity_poly.pdbx_seq_one_letter_code
_entity_poly.pdbx_strand_id
1 'polypeptide(L)' 'MCPVTSDPRIYTIHAGLECGTLMSRLSSVKECVSIGPTVKGAHSPDERLEIASCAPFIKWLCDVISVLQAQSLSP' A
#
# COMPACT_ATOMS: atom_id res chain seq x y z
N MET A 1 12.08 -1.69 19.60
CA MET A 1 10.76 -1.24 19.10
C MET A 1 10.98 0.06 18.36
N CYS A 2 10.54 0.18 17.12
CA CYS A 2 10.80 1.36 16.28
C CYS A 2 9.83 2.51 16.63
N PRO A 3 10.28 3.78 16.81
CA PRO A 3 9.45 4.89 17.27
C PRO A 3 8.24 5.15 16.36
N VAL A 4 7.11 5.57 16.94
CA VAL A 4 5.93 5.97 16.18
C VAL A 4 6.12 7.42 15.74
N THR A 5 6.55 7.61 14.49
CA THR A 5 6.59 8.92 13.81
C THR A 5 5.30 9.11 13.00
N SER A 6 4.91 10.36 12.74
CA SER A 6 3.77 10.69 11.87
C SER A 6 4.02 10.35 10.39
N ASP A 7 5.27 10.14 10.01
CA ASP A 7 5.64 9.81 8.63
C ASP A 7 5.44 8.33 8.30
N PRO A 8 4.99 8.00 7.08
CA PRO A 8 4.83 6.63 6.65
C PRO A 8 6.18 5.91 6.61
N ARG A 9 6.21 4.67 7.09
CA ARG A 9 7.40 3.82 7.00
C ARG A 9 7.50 3.21 5.61
N ILE A 10 8.64 3.42 4.96
CA ILE A 10 8.96 2.80 3.66
C ILE A 10 9.88 1.62 3.93
N TYR A 11 9.49 0.43 3.49
CA TYR A 11 10.27 -0.80 3.69
C TYR A 11 9.91 -1.85 2.64
N THR A 12 10.78 -2.86 2.53
CA THR A 12 10.50 -4.09 1.80
C THR A 12 10.09 -5.20 2.77
N ILE A 13 9.34 -6.18 2.29
CA ILE A 13 8.97 -7.35 3.09
C ILE A 13 9.64 -8.61 2.53
N HIS A 14 9.99 -9.53 3.42
CA HIS A 14 10.43 -10.86 3.02
C HIS A 14 9.23 -11.79 2.81
N ALA A 15 8.40 -11.42 1.83
CA ALA A 15 7.21 -12.17 1.42
C ALA A 15 6.93 -11.92 -0.07
N GLY A 16 6.15 -12.81 -0.68
CA GLY A 16 5.72 -12.64 -2.07
C GLY A 16 4.67 -11.55 -2.20
N LEU A 17 4.94 -10.56 -3.06
CA LEU A 17 3.95 -9.57 -3.51
C LEU A 17 3.77 -9.66 -5.02
N GLU A 18 2.54 -9.53 -5.47
CA GLU A 18 2.22 -9.51 -6.90
C GLU A 18 2.88 -8.36 -7.65
N CYS A 19 3.24 -7.25 -6.98
CA CYS A 19 4.01 -6.15 -7.58
C CYS A 19 5.25 -6.62 -8.36
N GLY A 20 5.99 -7.63 -7.86
CA GLY A 20 7.15 -8.17 -8.59
C GLY A 20 6.77 -8.85 -9.91
N THR A 21 5.67 -9.60 -9.91
CA THR A 21 5.12 -10.23 -11.11
C THR A 21 4.51 -9.19 -12.06
N LEU A 22 3.81 -8.19 -11.54
CA LEU A 22 3.20 -7.12 -12.33
C LEU A 22 4.26 -6.33 -13.08
N MET A 23 5.31 -5.87 -12.39
CA MET A 23 6.40 -5.12 -13.02
C MET A 23 7.23 -5.96 -14.01
N SER A 24 7.35 -7.27 -13.79
CA SER A 24 8.09 -8.14 -14.73
C SER A 24 7.29 -8.51 -15.98
N ARG A 25 5.96 -8.54 -15.91
CA ARG A 25 5.10 -8.96 -17.03
C ARG A 25 4.45 -7.81 -17.78
N LEU A 26 4.22 -6.67 -17.14
CA LEU A 26 3.52 -5.53 -17.71
C LEU A 26 4.52 -4.41 -18.01
N SER A 27 5.00 -4.34 -19.25
CA SER A 27 5.97 -3.33 -19.69
C SER A 27 5.46 -1.89 -19.58
N SER A 28 4.13 -1.69 -19.51
CA SER A 28 3.51 -0.40 -19.28
C SER A 28 3.55 0.05 -17.81
N VAL A 29 3.74 -0.87 -16.86
CA VAL A 29 3.82 -0.58 -15.43
C VAL A 29 5.27 -0.27 -15.07
N LYS A 30 5.55 1.02 -14.82
CA LYS A 30 6.90 1.50 -14.50
C LYS A 30 7.21 1.50 -13.00
N GLU A 31 6.17 1.69 -12.18
CA GLU A 31 6.29 1.85 -10.73
C GLU A 31 5.16 1.08 -10.04
N CYS A 32 5.48 0.41 -8.92
CA CYS A 32 4.50 -0.30 -8.09
C CYS A 32 4.77 0.02 -6.62
N VAL A 33 3.72 0.38 -5.89
CA VAL A 33 3.74 0.54 -4.44
C VAL A 33 2.68 -0.37 -3.83
N SER A 34 3.02 -1.04 -2.72
CA SER A 34 2.09 -1.85 -1.95
C SER A 34 1.78 -1.14 -0.64
N ILE A 35 0.50 -0.94 -0.37
CA ILE A 35 -0.04 -0.33 0.85
C ILE A 35 -1.28 -1.10 1.30
N GLY A 36 -1.62 -1.00 2.58
CA GLY A 36 -2.83 -1.65 3.09
C GLY A 36 -3.12 -1.32 4.54
N PRO A 37 -4.33 -1.69 5.02
CA PRO A 37 -4.66 -1.64 6.44
C PRO A 37 -3.87 -2.68 7.23
N THR A 38 -3.94 -2.60 8.55
CA THR A 38 -3.26 -3.55 9.44
C THR A 38 -4.03 -4.86 9.52
N VAL A 39 -3.45 -5.93 8.98
CA VAL A 39 -3.93 -7.32 9.10
C VAL A 39 -2.97 -8.11 10.00
N LYS A 40 -3.51 -8.95 10.89
CA LYS A 40 -2.73 -9.80 11.81
C LYS A 40 -3.15 -11.25 11.64
N GLY A 41 -2.19 -12.17 11.67
CA GLY A 41 -2.45 -13.60 11.51
C GLY A 41 -2.94 -13.99 10.11
N ALA A 42 -2.54 -13.26 9.08
CA ALA A 42 -2.93 -13.57 7.70
C ALA A 42 -2.65 -15.05 7.38
N HIS A 43 -3.61 -15.71 6.72
CA HIS A 43 -3.56 -17.12 6.35
C HIS A 43 -3.65 -18.13 7.52
N SER A 44 -4.15 -17.70 8.69
CA SER A 44 -4.51 -18.59 9.79
C SER A 44 -5.97 -18.39 10.23
N PRO A 45 -6.55 -19.33 11.00
CA PRO A 45 -7.87 -19.11 11.62
C PRO A 45 -7.95 -17.88 12.55
N ASP A 46 -6.79 -17.33 12.95
CA ASP A 46 -6.69 -16.14 13.79
C ASP A 46 -6.59 -14.84 12.96
N GLU A 47 -6.76 -14.93 11.63
CA GLU A 47 -6.73 -13.80 10.72
C GLU A 47 -7.76 -12.75 11.12
N ARG A 48 -7.29 -11.52 11.31
CA ARG A 48 -8.13 -10.39 11.71
C ARG A 48 -7.61 -9.07 11.16
N LEU A 49 -8.56 -8.20 10.86
CA LEU A 49 -8.34 -6.85 10.36
C LEU A 49 -8.54 -5.82 11.48
N GLU A 50 -7.63 -4.87 11.61
CA GLU A 50 -7.78 -3.76 12.55
C GLU A 50 -8.69 -2.67 11.96
N ILE A 51 -9.95 -2.62 12.37
CA ILE A 51 -10.98 -1.71 11.80
C ILE A 51 -10.53 -0.24 11.83
N ALA A 52 -9.88 0.19 12.91
CA ALA A 52 -9.37 1.57 13.05
C ALA A 52 -8.34 1.96 11.98
N SER A 53 -7.63 0.98 11.39
CA SER A 53 -6.64 1.20 10.34
C SER A 53 -7.25 1.33 8.93
N CYS A 54 -8.53 0.98 8.74
CA CYS A 54 -9.20 1.04 7.44
C CYS A 54 -9.47 2.48 6.99
N ALA A 55 -10.01 3.32 7.87
CA ALA A 55 -10.32 4.72 7.55
C ALA A 55 -9.08 5.53 7.11
N PRO A 56 -7.93 5.51 7.81
CA PRO A 56 -6.74 6.22 7.35
C PRO A 56 -6.17 5.64 6.05
N PHE A 57 -6.24 4.31 5.85
CA PHE A 57 -5.85 3.68 4.59
C PHE A 57 -6.68 4.18 3.41
N ILE A 58 -8.03 4.17 3.53
CA ILE A 58 -8.92 4.63 2.46
C ILE A 58 -8.71 6.11 2.17
N LYS A 59 -8.56 6.95 3.21
CA LYS A 59 -8.27 8.37 3.04
C LYS A 59 -6.98 8.55 2.23
N TRP A 60 -5.90 7.86 2.61
CA TRP A 60 -4.61 7.97 1.93
C TRP A 60 -4.70 7.50 0.48
N LEU A 61 -5.41 6.40 0.20
CA LEU A 61 -5.64 5.91 -1.15
C LEU A 61 -6.35 6.94 -2.03
N CYS A 62 -7.43 7.54 -1.53
CA CYS A 62 -8.16 8.60 -2.23
C CYS A 62 -7.29 9.84 -2.47
N ASP A 63 -6.51 10.25 -1.47
CA ASP A 63 -5.60 11.39 -1.58
C ASP A 63 -4.55 11.15 -2.68
N VAL A 64 -3.94 9.97 -2.71
CA VAL A 64 -2.94 9.60 -3.74
C VAL A 64 -3.55 9.58 -5.14
N ILE A 65 -4.72 8.96 -5.30
CA ILE A 65 -5.41 8.95 -6.60
C ILE A 65 -5.70 10.37 -7.06
N SER A 66 -6.17 11.23 -6.16
CA SER A 66 -6.48 12.63 -6.48
C SER A 66 -5.23 13.39 -6.93
N VAL A 67 -4.10 13.19 -6.25
CA VAL A 67 -2.80 13.78 -6.63
C VAL A 67 -2.33 13.28 -7.99
N LEU A 68 -2.39 11.97 -8.25
CA LEU A 68 -1.97 11.39 -9.53
C LEU A 68 -2.86 11.84 -10.69
N GLN A 69 -4.17 11.95 -10.46
CA GLN A 69 -5.10 12.48 -11.45
C GLN A 69 -4.79 13.94 -11.79
N ALA A 70 -4.53 14.78 -10.79
CA ALA A 70 -4.13 16.17 -11.02
C ALA A 70 -2.83 16.29 -11.85
N GLN A 71 -1.85 15.41 -11.62
CA GLN A 71 -0.60 15.37 -12.39
C GLN A 71 -0.79 14.87 -13.83
N SER A 72 -1.76 13.98 -14.06
CA SER A 72 -2.08 13.51 -15.42
C SER A 72 -2.77 14.56 -16.29
N LEU A 73 -3.29 15.64 -15.69
CA LEU A 73 -4.01 16.73 -16.36
C LEU A 73 -3.15 17.98 -16.60
N SER A 74 -1.90 18.01 -16.10
CA SER A 74 -0.93 19.03 -16.47
C SER A 74 -0.27 18.66 -17.81
N PRO A 75 -0.21 19.60 -18.79
CA PRO A 75 0.38 19.36 -20.11
C PRO A 75 1.89 19.12 -20.06
#